data_AF-A0A920QNG1-F1
#
_entry.id   AF-A0A920QNG1-F1
#
_cell.length_a   1.000
_cell.length_b   1.000
_cell.length_c   1.000
_cell.angle_alpha   90.00
_cell.angle_beta   90.00
_cell.angle_gamma   90.00
#
_symmetry.space_group_name_H-M   'P 1'
#
loop_
_entity.id
_entity.type
_entity.pdbx_description
1 polymer ?
#
loop_
_entity_poly.entity_id
_entity_poly.type
_entity_poly.pdbx_seq_one_letter_code
_entity_poly.pdbx_strand_id
1 'polypeptide(L)'
;MRKGLASEMPGWVKDQIDMDDYVGYLKAPVGPWDGKTYRISIDGDCHNFNYRADYFKDPGLASAWVAEGHKGMWGVPRTWQQVQEVSKFLKGKKDPTFGGDAYGYLDPCKGWGGFGFYFLASRATAYAKHPKDPAWLFDADTMKPRVNNPAWVRAIQGCYRCTAISTPKPVECRSWEILRFSSSLPEQAQWFHGGVT
;
A
#
# COMPACT_ATOMS: atom_id res chain seq x y z
N MET A 1 -11.15 -0.17 -25.65
CA MET A 1 -10.71 -0.30 -27.06
C MET A 1 -11.58 -1.21 -27.89
N ARG A 2 -11.87 -2.44 -27.44
CA ARG A 2 -12.75 -3.41 -28.14
C ARG A 2 -14.17 -2.90 -28.49
N LYS A 3 -14.63 -1.83 -27.84
CA LYS A 3 -15.92 -1.15 -28.12
C LYS A 3 -15.80 0.11 -28.99
N GLY A 4 -14.61 0.43 -29.53
CA GLY A 4 -14.39 1.61 -30.36
C GLY A 4 -14.48 2.97 -29.65
N LEU A 5 -14.50 2.99 -28.31
CA LEU A 5 -14.72 4.20 -27.51
C LEU A 5 -13.46 5.04 -27.23
N ALA A 6 -12.30 4.61 -27.72
CA ALA A 6 -11.03 5.32 -27.54
C ALA A 6 -10.40 5.57 -28.89
N SER A 7 -10.00 6.81 -29.16
CA SER A 7 -9.26 7.17 -30.35
C SER A 7 -7.80 6.77 -30.21
N GLU A 8 -7.21 6.27 -31.29
CA GLU A 8 -5.76 6.10 -31.37
C GLU A 8 -5.10 7.46 -31.13
N MET A 9 -4.00 7.45 -30.39
CA MET A 9 -3.21 8.63 -30.12
C MET A 9 -2.70 9.22 -31.43
N PRO A 10 -3.02 10.49 -31.74
CA PRO A 10 -2.54 11.14 -32.95
C PRO A 10 -1.01 11.15 -33.03
N GLY A 11 -0.45 11.05 -34.24
CA GLY A 11 1.00 11.00 -34.45
C GLY A 11 1.75 12.18 -33.83
N TRP A 12 1.19 13.40 -33.94
CA TRP A 12 1.79 14.62 -33.40
C TRP A 12 1.99 14.62 -31.87
N VAL A 13 1.27 13.76 -31.13
CA VAL A 13 1.43 13.66 -29.67
C VAL A 13 2.77 13.02 -29.32
N LYS A 14 3.31 12.13 -30.17
CA LYS A 14 4.62 11.49 -29.95
C LYS A 14 5.76 12.50 -29.92
N ASP A 15 5.60 13.61 -30.65
CA ASP A 15 6.61 14.67 -30.70
C ASP A 15 6.54 15.62 -29.49
N GLN A 16 5.48 15.52 -28.67
CA GLN A 16 5.27 16.36 -27.49
C GLN A 16 5.59 15.66 -26.17
N ILE A 17 5.75 14.34 -26.18
CA ILE A 17 5.84 13.53 -24.96
C ILE A 17 7.02 12.57 -25.09
N ASP A 18 7.98 12.70 -24.17
CA ASP A 18 9.03 11.72 -24.00
C ASP A 18 8.47 10.49 -23.29
N MET A 19 7.99 9.53 -24.06
CA MET A 19 7.44 8.26 -23.54
C MET A 19 8.53 7.37 -22.92
N ASP A 20 9.81 7.60 -23.25
CA ASP A 20 10.93 6.88 -22.64
C ASP A 20 11.26 7.40 -21.24
N ASP A 21 10.82 8.61 -20.88
CA ASP A 21 10.92 9.15 -19.52
C ASP A 21 9.77 8.71 -18.59
N TYR A 22 8.86 7.85 -19.06
CA TYR A 22 7.82 7.30 -18.19
C TYR A 22 8.40 6.41 -17.09
N VAL A 23 7.81 6.49 -15.90
CA VAL A 23 8.06 5.51 -14.84
C VAL A 23 7.73 4.11 -15.36
N GLY A 24 8.60 3.13 -15.09
CA GLY A 24 8.56 1.83 -15.77
C GLY A 24 7.22 1.08 -15.74
N TYR A 25 6.41 1.24 -14.68
CA TYR A 25 5.10 0.60 -14.58
C TYR A 25 4.00 1.25 -15.44
N LEU A 26 4.24 2.45 -15.98
CA LEU A 26 3.35 3.16 -16.91
C LEU A 26 3.71 2.94 -18.38
N LYS A 27 4.86 2.30 -18.64
CA LYS A 27 5.29 1.92 -19.98
C LYS A 27 4.50 0.70 -20.49
N ALA A 28 4.71 0.36 -21.76
CA ALA A 28 4.15 -0.85 -22.35
C ALA A 28 4.40 -2.09 -21.45
N PRO A 29 3.40 -2.97 -21.26
CA PRO A 29 2.17 -3.08 -22.05
C PRO A 29 1.01 -2.18 -21.60
N VAL A 30 1.21 -1.26 -20.65
CA VAL A 30 0.16 -0.35 -20.19
C VAL A 30 -0.07 0.78 -21.21
N GLY A 31 -1.27 0.84 -21.80
CA GLY A 31 -1.68 1.90 -22.73
C GLY A 31 -1.79 1.48 -24.19
N PRO A 32 -0.86 0.68 -24.72
CA PRO A 32 -1.01 0.08 -26.04
C PRO A 32 -2.06 -1.04 -26.11
N TRP A 33 -2.63 -1.23 -27.30
CA TRP A 33 -3.46 -2.38 -27.67
C TRP A 33 -3.32 -2.60 -29.16
N ASP A 34 -3.07 -3.85 -29.56
CA ASP A 34 -2.89 -4.23 -30.96
C ASP A 34 -1.85 -3.33 -31.69
N GLY A 35 -0.72 -3.09 -31.02
CA GLY A 35 0.38 -2.25 -31.52
C GLY A 35 0.12 -0.74 -31.54
N LYS A 36 -1.10 -0.29 -31.20
CA LYS A 36 -1.51 1.12 -31.25
C LYS A 36 -1.62 1.70 -29.85
N THR A 37 -1.23 2.97 -29.68
CA THR A 37 -1.30 3.67 -28.38
C THR A 37 -2.62 4.42 -28.27
N TYR A 38 -3.32 4.30 -27.13
CA TYR A 38 -4.62 4.96 -26.90
C TYR A 38 -4.70 5.69 -25.56
N ARG A 39 -3.55 5.82 -24.89
CA ARG A 39 -3.43 6.46 -23.59
C ARG A 39 -2.14 7.24 -23.54
N ILE A 40 -2.23 8.43 -22.97
CA ILE A 40 -1.12 9.17 -22.38
C ILE A 40 -1.32 9.17 -20.86
N SER A 41 -0.24 9.04 -20.10
CA SER A 41 -0.27 9.17 -18.65
C SER A 41 0.01 10.61 -18.26
N ILE A 42 -0.91 11.22 -17.50
CA ILE A 42 -0.80 12.60 -17.01
C ILE A 42 -0.43 12.60 -15.53
N ASP A 43 -0.98 11.65 -14.77
CA ASP A 43 -0.72 11.43 -13.37
C ASP A 43 -0.49 9.94 -13.06
N GLY A 44 -0.09 9.68 -11.82
CA GLY A 44 0.07 8.34 -11.30
C GLY A 44 -0.25 8.32 -9.81
N ASP A 45 -1.13 7.41 -9.42
CA ASP A 45 -1.41 7.12 -8.02
C ASP A 45 -0.50 6.01 -7.53
N CYS A 46 0.27 6.32 -6.49
CA CYS A 46 1.03 5.35 -5.72
C CYS A 46 0.55 5.39 -4.29
N HIS A 47 0.48 4.21 -3.68
CA HIS A 47 0.20 4.15 -2.27
C HIS A 47 1.48 4.31 -1.44
N ASN A 48 1.44 5.24 -0.50
CA ASN A 48 2.55 5.58 0.39
C ASN A 48 2.27 5.14 1.81
N PHE A 49 3.28 4.66 2.52
CA PHE A 49 3.22 4.41 3.95
C PHE A 49 3.67 5.66 4.71
N ASN A 50 2.72 6.54 5.04
CA ASN A 50 3.01 7.75 5.80
C ASN A 50 3.07 7.44 7.27
N TYR A 51 3.95 8.13 8.01
CA TYR A 51 4.02 7.97 9.46
C TYR A 51 4.14 9.27 10.27
N ARG A 52 3.65 9.28 11.52
CA ARG A 52 3.84 10.37 12.49
C ARG A 52 5.21 10.26 13.16
N ALA A 53 6.14 11.13 12.77
CA ALA A 53 7.54 11.07 13.21
C ALA A 53 7.74 11.32 14.71
N ASP A 54 6.86 12.09 15.35
CA ASP A 54 6.90 12.38 16.79
C ASP A 54 6.74 11.13 17.66
N TYR A 55 5.90 10.17 17.26
CA TYR A 55 5.78 8.87 17.95
C TYR A 55 7.11 8.11 18.00
N PHE A 56 7.84 8.12 16.90
CA PHE A 56 9.11 7.40 16.79
C PHE A 56 10.31 8.18 17.36
N LYS A 57 10.11 9.46 17.72
CA LYS A 57 11.09 10.30 18.41
C LYS A 57 10.82 10.41 19.92
N ASP A 58 9.65 9.98 20.38
CA ASP A 58 9.29 10.07 21.79
C ASP A 58 10.12 9.11 22.66
N PRO A 59 10.90 9.62 23.64
CA PRO A 59 11.75 8.78 24.48
C PRO A 59 10.94 7.93 25.47
N GLY A 60 9.71 8.33 25.80
CA GLY A 60 8.81 7.58 26.67
C GLY A 60 8.33 6.29 25.99
N LEU A 61 7.87 6.39 24.74
CA LEU A 61 7.51 5.26 23.90
C LEU A 61 8.72 4.36 23.63
N ALA A 62 9.89 4.94 23.37
CA ALA A 62 11.12 4.16 23.20
C ALA A 62 11.47 3.35 24.46
N SER A 63 11.35 3.97 25.65
CA SER A 63 11.63 3.31 26.92
C SER A 63 10.59 2.24 27.25
N ALA A 64 9.31 2.52 27.02
CA ALA A 64 8.22 1.57 27.24
C ALA A 64 8.33 0.35 26.30
N TRP A 65 8.72 0.55 25.04
CA TRP A 65 8.95 -0.54 24.08
C TRP A 65 9.99 -1.56 24.60
N VAL A 66 11.10 -1.07 25.15
CA VAL A 66 12.14 -1.91 25.76
C VAL A 66 11.63 -2.57 27.04
N ALA A 67 10.97 -1.82 27.91
CA ALA A 67 10.46 -2.31 29.19
C ALA A 67 9.41 -3.43 29.03
N GLU A 68 8.61 -3.37 27.97
CA GLU A 68 7.60 -4.39 27.63
C GLU A 68 8.19 -5.61 26.88
N GLY A 69 9.50 -5.60 26.61
CA GLY A 69 10.21 -6.74 26.02
C GLY A 69 9.95 -6.95 24.52
N HIS A 70 9.60 -5.89 23.80
CA HIS A 70 9.41 -5.96 22.36
C HIS A 70 10.72 -6.23 21.62
N LYS A 71 10.62 -6.78 20.39
CA LYS A 71 11.80 -7.16 19.61
C LYS A 71 12.38 -5.97 18.85
N GLY A 72 13.70 -5.77 18.98
CA GLY A 72 14.43 -4.71 18.28
C GLY A 72 14.23 -3.32 18.89
N MET A 73 14.84 -2.32 18.27
CA MET A 73 14.71 -0.93 18.73
C MET A 73 13.37 -0.33 18.29
N TRP A 74 12.81 0.54 19.13
CA TRP A 74 11.66 1.35 18.74
C TRP A 74 11.98 2.17 17.49
N GLY A 75 11.13 2.07 16.48
CA GLY A 75 11.38 2.70 15.20
C GLY A 75 10.28 2.43 14.18
N VAL A 76 10.37 3.14 13.05
CA VAL A 76 9.38 3.06 11.98
C VAL A 76 9.32 1.63 11.43
N PRO A 77 8.12 0.99 11.41
CA PRO A 77 8.00 -0.39 10.97
C PRO A 77 8.28 -0.54 9.47
N ARG A 78 8.98 -1.62 9.11
CA ARG A 78 9.36 -1.98 7.73
C ARG A 78 8.70 -3.26 7.23
N THR A 79 7.93 -3.94 8.08
CA THR A 79 7.17 -5.15 7.73
C THR A 79 5.75 -5.05 8.24
N TRP A 80 4.81 -5.74 7.58
CA TRP A 80 3.43 -5.83 8.07
C TRP A 80 3.32 -6.46 9.47
N GLN A 81 4.29 -7.29 9.85
CA GLN A 81 4.38 -7.86 11.20
C GLN A 81 4.77 -6.77 12.22
N GLN A 82 5.76 -5.93 11.89
CA GLN A 82 6.13 -4.78 12.73
C GLN A 82 5.00 -3.76 12.81
N VAL A 83 4.27 -3.49 11.73
CA VAL A 83 3.07 -2.63 11.77
C VAL A 83 2.05 -3.15 12.78
N GLN A 84 1.80 -4.46 12.80
CA GLN A 84 0.89 -5.07 13.78
C GLN A 84 1.44 -5.00 15.21
N GLU A 85 2.74 -5.20 15.41
CA GLU A 85 3.36 -5.12 16.74
C GLU A 85 3.32 -3.70 17.30
N VAL A 86 3.74 -2.72 16.52
CA VAL A 86 3.63 -1.29 16.83
C VAL A 86 2.19 -0.92 17.16
N SER A 87 1.22 -1.41 16.37
CA SER A 87 -0.19 -1.12 16.61
C SER A 87 -0.71 -1.69 17.92
N LYS A 88 -0.24 -2.87 18.34
CA LYS A 88 -0.59 -3.47 19.63
C LYS A 88 0.05 -2.71 20.78
N PHE A 89 1.33 -2.38 20.66
CA PHE A 89 2.08 -1.63 21.67
C PHE A 89 1.44 -0.29 21.99
N LEU A 90 0.99 0.44 20.95
CA LEU A 90 0.39 1.76 21.12
C LEU A 90 -0.99 1.73 21.78
N LYS A 91 -1.65 0.58 21.85
CA LYS A 91 -2.97 0.45 22.49
C LYS A 91 -2.85 0.78 23.98
N GLY A 92 -3.58 1.81 24.41
CA GLY A 92 -3.55 2.30 25.80
C GLY A 92 -2.39 3.25 26.11
N LYS A 93 -1.57 3.61 25.11
CA LYS A 93 -0.58 4.70 25.24
C LYS A 93 -1.23 6.04 24.92
N LYS A 94 -0.50 7.12 25.21
CA LYS A 94 -0.91 8.49 24.91
C LYS A 94 -0.19 9.03 23.69
N ASP A 95 -0.90 9.82 22.92
CA ASP A 95 -0.33 10.62 21.83
C ASP A 95 0.71 11.59 22.44
N PRO A 96 1.96 11.56 21.97
CA PRO A 96 3.05 12.33 22.57
C PRO A 96 2.93 13.84 22.32
N THR A 97 2.15 14.25 21.31
CA THR A 97 1.99 15.67 20.95
C THR A 97 0.73 16.28 21.57
N PHE A 98 -0.38 15.54 21.55
CA PHE A 98 -1.71 16.07 21.91
C PHE A 98 -2.30 15.45 23.18
N GLY A 99 -1.67 14.41 23.76
CA GLY A 99 -2.09 13.79 25.02
C GLY A 99 -3.36 12.93 24.95
N GLY A 100 -3.98 12.81 23.76
CA GLY A 100 -5.09 11.90 23.49
C GLY A 100 -4.65 10.43 23.50
N ASP A 101 -5.54 9.51 23.13
CA ASP A 101 -5.16 8.10 22.97
C ASP A 101 -4.30 7.91 21.71
N ALA A 102 -3.29 7.05 21.81
CA ALA A 102 -2.44 6.67 20.68
C ALA A 102 -3.11 5.62 19.79
N TYR A 103 -2.96 5.76 18.46
CA TYR A 103 -3.58 4.88 17.47
C TYR A 103 -2.60 4.37 16.42
N GLY A 104 -2.33 3.06 16.42
CA GLY A 104 -1.23 2.47 15.66
C GLY A 104 -1.31 2.51 14.14
N TYR A 105 -2.33 1.88 13.54
CA TYR A 105 -2.46 1.77 12.09
C TYR A 105 -3.90 2.05 11.66
N LEU A 106 -4.03 2.94 10.68
CA LEU A 106 -5.31 3.28 10.07
C LEU A 106 -5.47 2.51 8.76
N ASP A 107 -6.45 1.62 8.73
CA ASP A 107 -6.80 0.83 7.55
C ASP A 107 -8.20 1.22 7.05
N PRO A 108 -8.38 1.56 5.76
CA PRO A 108 -9.71 1.75 5.19
C PRO A 108 -10.40 0.39 4.99
N CYS A 109 -10.86 -0.22 6.09
CA CYS A 109 -11.61 -1.48 6.04
C CYS A 109 -13.11 -1.29 5.74
N LYS A 110 -13.53 -0.09 5.32
CA LYS A 110 -14.94 0.23 5.07
C LYS A 110 -15.32 -0.10 3.62
N GLY A 111 -16.33 -0.98 3.46
CA GLY A 111 -17.16 -1.18 2.26
C GLY A 111 -16.47 -1.80 1.04
N TRP A 112 -17.05 -2.90 0.55
CA TRP A 112 -16.68 -3.48 -0.76
C TRP A 112 -16.88 -2.46 -1.90
N GLY A 113 -15.86 -2.34 -2.74
CA GLY A 113 -15.74 -1.39 -3.85
C GLY A 113 -14.27 -1.27 -4.29
N GLY A 114 -13.99 -0.58 -5.40
CA GLY A 114 -12.64 -0.47 -5.96
C GLY A 114 -11.58 0.01 -4.96
N PHE A 115 -11.96 0.91 -4.05
CA PHE A 115 -11.07 1.47 -3.02
C PHE A 115 -10.57 0.40 -2.03
N GLY A 116 -11.45 -0.42 -1.45
CA GLY A 116 -11.05 -1.47 -0.49
C GLY A 116 -10.14 -2.53 -1.10
N PHE A 117 -10.35 -2.86 -2.39
CA PHE A 117 -9.48 -3.77 -3.10
C PHE A 117 -8.05 -3.23 -3.23
N TYR A 118 -7.85 -1.94 -3.53
CA TYR A 118 -6.51 -1.38 -3.71
C TYR A 118 -5.64 -1.49 -2.44
N PHE A 119 -6.21 -1.25 -1.25
CA PHE A 119 -5.46 -1.38 0.02
C PHE A 119 -5.20 -2.83 0.40
N LEU A 120 -6.17 -3.73 0.17
CA LEU A 120 -5.96 -5.16 0.36
C LEU A 120 -4.88 -5.69 -0.59
N ALA A 121 -4.95 -5.31 -1.87
CA ALA A 121 -3.97 -5.63 -2.89
C ALA A 121 -2.57 -5.18 -2.46
N SER A 122 -2.43 -3.98 -1.90
CA SER A 122 -1.13 -3.46 -1.44
C SER A 122 -0.51 -4.25 -0.29
N ARG A 123 -1.33 -4.90 0.54
CA ARG A 123 -0.84 -5.88 1.53
C ARG A 123 -0.49 -7.20 0.87
N ALA A 124 -1.35 -7.67 -0.04
CA ALA A 124 -1.17 -8.93 -0.73
C ALA A 124 0.07 -8.95 -1.63
N THR A 125 0.43 -7.84 -2.28
CA THR A 125 1.61 -7.75 -3.16
C THR A 125 2.91 -8.11 -2.44
N ALA A 126 3.04 -7.81 -1.15
CA ALA A 126 4.21 -8.17 -0.35
C ALA A 126 4.39 -9.69 -0.20
N TYR A 127 3.33 -10.48 -0.39
CA TYR A 127 3.33 -11.94 -0.28
C TYR A 127 3.11 -12.66 -1.61
N ALA A 128 2.40 -12.04 -2.55
CA ALA A 128 1.90 -12.69 -3.76
C ALA A 128 2.70 -12.34 -5.02
N LYS A 129 3.40 -11.20 -5.07
CA LYS A 129 4.28 -10.85 -6.20
C LYS A 129 5.63 -11.52 -6.03
N HIS A 130 6.22 -11.97 -7.14
CA HIS A 130 7.52 -12.60 -7.15
C HIS A 130 8.34 -12.14 -8.39
N PRO A 131 9.64 -11.82 -8.28
CA PRO A 131 10.42 -11.32 -9.42
C PRO A 131 10.48 -12.27 -10.62
N LYS A 132 10.38 -13.58 -10.38
CA LYS A 132 10.37 -14.62 -11.43
C LYS A 132 8.98 -14.91 -12.00
N ASP A 133 7.92 -14.31 -11.48
CA ASP A 133 6.55 -14.49 -11.98
C ASP A 133 5.85 -13.12 -12.10
N PRO A 134 5.68 -12.59 -13.33
CA PRO A 134 5.03 -11.31 -13.54
C PRO A 134 3.51 -11.35 -13.24
N ALA A 135 2.90 -12.54 -13.15
CA ALA A 135 1.47 -12.74 -13.02
C ALA A 135 1.06 -13.08 -11.57
N TRP A 136 0.37 -12.16 -10.90
CA TRP A 136 -0.02 -12.34 -9.48
C TRP A 136 -1.53 -12.20 -9.19
N LEU A 137 -2.29 -11.62 -10.13
CA LEU A 137 -3.75 -11.48 -10.05
C LEU A 137 -4.48 -12.49 -10.93
N PHE A 138 -4.02 -12.62 -12.18
CA PHE A 138 -4.55 -13.53 -13.18
C PHE A 138 -3.39 -14.23 -13.85
N ASP A 139 -3.64 -15.47 -14.25
CA ASP A 139 -2.77 -16.19 -15.17
C ASP A 139 -2.72 -15.47 -16.53
N ALA A 140 -1.52 -15.30 -17.09
CA ALA A 140 -1.33 -14.49 -18.29
C ALA A 140 -1.97 -15.10 -19.54
N ASP A 141 -2.03 -16.43 -19.62
CA ASP A 141 -2.54 -17.16 -20.79
C ASP A 141 -4.02 -17.49 -20.64
N THR A 142 -4.41 -18.02 -19.48
CA THR A 142 -5.76 -18.55 -19.24
C THR A 142 -6.71 -17.53 -18.64
N MET A 143 -6.20 -16.37 -18.18
CA MET A 143 -6.95 -15.37 -17.41
C MET A 143 -7.62 -15.94 -16.14
N LYS A 144 -7.19 -17.13 -15.68
CA LYS A 144 -7.71 -17.73 -14.44
C LYS A 144 -7.28 -16.87 -13.24
N PRO A 145 -8.19 -16.52 -12.33
CA PRO A 145 -7.85 -15.74 -11.16
C PRO A 145 -6.89 -16.51 -10.23
N ARG A 146 -5.84 -15.83 -9.77
CA ARG A 146 -4.81 -16.35 -8.86
C ARG A 146 -5.01 -15.93 -7.41
N VAL A 147 -6.11 -15.23 -7.10
CA VAL A 147 -6.36 -14.61 -5.78
C VAL A 147 -6.73 -15.59 -4.67
N ASN A 148 -7.08 -16.83 -4.98
CA ASN A 148 -7.39 -17.86 -3.98
C ASN A 148 -6.14 -18.69 -3.65
N ASN A 149 -5.19 -18.09 -2.94
CA ASN A 149 -3.93 -18.75 -2.57
C ASN A 149 -3.46 -18.33 -1.16
N PRO A 150 -2.45 -19.02 -0.57
CA PRO A 150 -1.98 -18.73 0.79
C PRO A 150 -1.48 -17.30 1.02
N ALA A 151 -0.93 -16.64 0.00
CA ALA A 151 -0.44 -15.26 0.10
C ALA A 151 -1.60 -14.26 0.32
N TRP A 152 -2.68 -14.41 -0.44
CA TRP A 152 -3.90 -13.62 -0.27
C TRP A 152 -4.61 -13.91 1.05
N VAL A 153 -4.69 -15.19 1.46
CA VAL A 153 -5.23 -15.58 2.77
C VAL A 153 -4.44 -14.89 3.89
N ARG A 154 -3.10 -14.89 3.81
CA ARG A 154 -2.24 -14.21 4.80
C ARG A 154 -2.49 -12.70 4.83
N ALA A 155 -2.64 -12.05 3.68
CA ALA A 155 -2.93 -10.61 3.61
C ALA A 155 -4.27 -10.27 4.27
N ILE A 156 -5.33 -11.03 3.94
CA ILE A 156 -6.68 -10.87 4.49
C ILE A 156 -6.68 -11.08 6.01
N GLN A 157 -5.99 -12.13 6.50
CA GLN A 157 -5.82 -12.35 7.95
C GLN A 157 -5.11 -11.18 8.64
N GLY A 158 -4.13 -10.56 7.96
CA GLY A 158 -3.48 -9.34 8.44
C GLY A 158 -4.45 -8.16 8.56
N CYS A 159 -5.34 -7.96 7.59
CA CYS A 159 -6.41 -6.95 7.65
C CYS A 159 -7.31 -7.16 8.87
N TYR A 160 -7.80 -8.39 9.07
CA TYR A 160 -8.64 -8.70 10.23
C TYR A 160 -7.94 -8.43 11.56
N ARG A 161 -6.66 -8.81 11.69
CA ARG A 161 -5.88 -8.56 12.92
C ARG A 161 -5.74 -7.06 13.20
N CYS A 162 -5.46 -6.24 12.18
CA CYS A 162 -5.39 -4.78 12.35
C CYS A 162 -6.73 -4.19 12.79
N THR A 163 -7.86 -4.61 12.19
CA THR A 163 -9.19 -4.09 12.56
C THR A 163 -9.59 -4.39 14.01
N ALA A 164 -9.10 -5.49 14.58
CA ALA A 164 -9.38 -5.85 15.98
C ALA A 164 -8.61 -4.97 16.98
N ILE A 165 -7.58 -4.25 16.51
CA ILE A 165 -6.67 -3.45 17.33
C ILE A 165 -6.97 -1.95 17.13
N SER A 166 -7.41 -1.54 15.95
CA SER A 166 -7.73 -0.15 15.61
C SER A 166 -9.11 0.29 16.15
N THR A 167 -9.10 1.20 17.11
CA THR A 167 -10.21 2.11 17.45
C THR A 167 -9.66 3.53 17.30
N PRO A 168 -10.42 4.57 16.88
CA PRO A 168 -11.87 4.59 16.68
C PRO A 168 -12.31 4.08 15.29
N LYS A 169 -13.62 3.95 15.07
CA LYS A 169 -14.18 3.54 13.77
C LYS A 169 -13.78 4.57 12.69
N PRO A 170 -13.61 4.18 11.41
CA PRO A 170 -13.12 5.06 10.33
C PRO A 170 -13.86 6.40 10.13
N VAL A 171 -15.05 6.56 10.71
CA VAL A 171 -15.89 7.77 10.65
C VAL A 171 -15.49 8.86 11.65
N GLU A 172 -14.72 8.54 12.70
CA GLU A 172 -14.14 9.52 13.64
C GLU A 172 -12.70 9.90 13.27
N CYS A 173 -12.16 9.26 12.24
CA CYS A 173 -10.77 9.38 11.85
C CYS A 173 -10.52 10.74 11.19
N ARG A 174 -9.84 11.63 11.92
CA ARG A 174 -9.32 12.89 11.37
C ARG A 174 -7.98 12.63 10.67
N SER A 175 -7.62 13.51 9.75
CA SER A 175 -6.46 13.45 8.83
C SER A 175 -5.05 13.30 9.45
N TRP A 176 -4.93 13.00 10.75
CA TRP A 176 -3.75 13.24 11.59
C TRP A 176 -3.17 11.98 12.27
N GLU A 177 -3.63 10.78 11.91
CA GLU A 177 -3.27 9.50 12.56
C GLU A 177 -2.04 8.80 11.96
N ILE A 178 -1.40 7.96 12.81
CA ILE A 178 0.02 7.60 12.78
C ILE A 178 0.47 6.93 11.51
N LEU A 179 -0.25 5.98 10.94
CA LEU A 179 0.16 5.25 9.74
C LEU A 179 -0.94 5.30 8.71
N ARG A 180 -0.75 6.12 7.66
CA ARG A 180 -1.75 6.27 6.60
C ARG A 180 -1.21 5.77 5.28
N PHE A 181 -1.97 4.88 4.68
CA PHE A 181 -1.82 4.53 3.29
C PHE A 181 -2.49 5.64 2.45
N SER A 182 -1.73 6.52 1.80
CA SER A 182 -2.28 7.62 0.96
C SER A 182 -1.91 7.43 -0.50
N SER A 183 -2.83 7.75 -1.41
CA SER A 183 -2.53 7.96 -2.83
C SER A 183 -1.93 9.36 -2.99
N SER A 184 -0.65 9.45 -3.35
CA SER A 184 -0.03 10.70 -3.79
C SER A 184 1.19 10.42 -4.66
N LEU A 185 1.46 11.39 -5.54
CA LEU A 185 2.48 11.46 -6.61
C LEU A 185 3.88 10.91 -6.21
N PRO A 186 4.70 10.51 -7.20
CA PRO A 186 5.34 9.20 -7.20
C PRO A 186 6.65 9.17 -6.41
N GLU A 187 6.70 8.34 -5.37
CA GLU A 187 7.87 7.50 -5.11
C GLU A 187 7.53 6.30 -4.19
N GLN A 188 7.98 5.12 -4.62
CA GLN A 188 8.37 3.95 -3.81
C GLN A 188 7.28 2.96 -3.32
N ALA A 189 7.06 1.93 -4.14
CA ALA A 189 6.45 0.65 -3.76
C ALA A 189 7.49 -0.42 -3.28
N GLN A 190 8.65 -0.02 -2.74
CA GLN A 190 9.75 -0.95 -2.40
C GLN A 190 9.81 -1.38 -0.92
N TRP A 191 8.97 -0.84 -0.05
CA TRP A 191 9.18 -0.93 1.40
C TRP A 191 8.93 -2.29 2.06
N PHE A 192 8.18 -3.20 1.42
CA PHE A 192 7.75 -4.47 2.04
C PHE A 192 8.26 -5.74 1.36
N HIS A 193 9.09 -5.64 0.33
CA HIS A 193 9.77 -6.80 -0.24
C HIS A 193 10.97 -7.19 0.63
N GLY A 194 10.67 -7.80 1.79
CA GLY A 194 11.65 -8.58 2.53
C GLY A 194 12.08 -9.75 1.64
N GLY A 195 13.36 -9.79 1.29
CA GLY A 195 13.94 -10.78 0.37
C GLY A 195 13.51 -12.20 0.73
N VAL A 196 12.82 -12.84 -0.21
CA VAL A 196 12.74 -14.29 -0.27
C VAL A 196 13.81 -14.70 -1.26
N THR A 197 14.96 -15.12 -0.73
CA THR A 197 15.91 -15.99 -1.45
C THR A 197 15.30 -17.36 -1.63
#